data_AF-A0A7V7X0I5-F1
#
_entry.id   AF-A0A7V7X0I5-F1
#
_cell.length_a   1.000
_cell.length_b   1.000
_cell.length_c   1.000
_cell.angle_alpha   90.00
_cell.angle_beta   90.00
_cell.angle_gamma   90.00
#
_symmetry.space_group_name_H-M   'P 1'
#
loop_
_entity.id
_entity.type
_entity.pdbx_description
1 polymer ?
#
loop_
_entity_poly.entity_id
_entity_poly.type
_entity_poly.pdbx_seq_one_letter_code
_entity_poly.pdbx_strand_id
1 'polypeptide(L)'
;MLNQSQSKITKAVLSAFDIENKSTRYDAVYGGETLLNRALVALSKSGISEVILMAHFGHGKRMESAIENIRKRINLNYTILELTKSDGFLQRLKQVVALWDEPFLMFELNCLYHASLFESIQSSNAQDALSPVLFCHKNVSVSQSGVSYDAAFIEKYKAVFQSHDELTKVVVNNNRAEFANISSKKNNLSNNQNEKKYFSTDVILCRRENIVALPSSSSIKDIRHHFEKSNLLSVAWVDNAWWLKIPKNPSKDFVKNFLWKIAFKEISGEFSKKYNSILSKPLSFAFARLGFTPNVISIIAFLFLIGSSFLLLIDNYWMLVLSGFLWQMAAVLDRCDGEVARIRSYESTFGAQFDIITDDLGYAFQAICLTAVCYSESHNDLLILIVFLLTFLWIIQAVLYEKKYMRKAGYISRQVKHKDFLSRLGNDSALIRIFKNIEVFGRRDWRAVLYFILTFSGSKLLIFWIFMAVGWIMGVFLYIQIGILRRPSAAKQSTISCLL
;
A
#
# COMPACT_ATOMS: atom_id res chain seq x y z
N MET A 1 23.93 -18.31 -2.36
CA MET A 1 24.75 -17.54 -3.32
C MET A 1 24.77 -16.11 -2.83
N LEU A 2 25.98 -15.55 -2.70
CA LEU A 2 26.23 -14.22 -2.14
C LEU A 2 25.45 -13.15 -2.92
N ASN A 3 24.66 -12.36 -2.19
CA ASN A 3 24.06 -11.11 -2.68
C ASN A 3 25.21 -10.22 -3.19
N GLN A 4 25.27 -9.97 -4.50
CA GLN A 4 25.91 -8.74 -4.97
C GLN A 4 25.15 -7.60 -4.28
N SER A 5 25.81 -6.91 -3.36
CA SER A 5 25.26 -5.76 -2.67
C SER A 5 25.10 -4.62 -3.68
N GLN A 6 23.96 -4.56 -4.36
CA GLN A 6 23.55 -3.35 -5.06
C GLN A 6 23.60 -2.20 -4.05
N SER A 7 24.38 -1.16 -4.36
CA SER A 7 24.59 0.00 -3.50
C SER A 7 23.30 0.81 -3.36
N LYS A 8 22.48 0.48 -2.36
CA LYS A 8 21.18 1.15 -2.14
C LYS A 8 21.36 2.66 -2.02
N ILE A 9 20.45 3.41 -2.64
CA ILE A 9 20.39 4.87 -2.49
C ILE A 9 19.94 5.15 -1.05
N THR A 10 20.76 5.84 -0.27
CA THR A 10 20.47 6.07 1.16
C THR A 10 20.01 7.49 1.46
N LYS A 11 20.16 8.42 0.50
CA LYS A 11 20.01 9.86 0.74
C LYS A 11 18.98 10.52 -0.16
N ALA A 12 18.30 11.54 0.35
CA ALA A 12 17.38 12.36 -0.42
C ALA A 12 17.40 13.84 -0.03
N VAL A 13 17.10 14.70 -0.98
CA VAL A 13 16.96 16.15 -0.85
C VAL A 13 15.56 16.53 -1.32
N LEU A 14 14.80 17.18 -0.45
CA LEU A 14 13.45 17.61 -0.73
C LEU A 14 13.33 19.13 -0.63
N SER A 15 12.71 19.72 -1.62
CA SER A 15 12.31 21.13 -1.60
C SER A 15 10.87 21.25 -1.09
N ALA A 16 10.70 22.03 -0.03
CA ALA A 16 9.41 22.49 0.48
C ALA A 16 9.08 23.92 0.00
N PHE A 17 9.68 24.38 -1.11
CA PHE A 17 9.48 25.74 -1.63
C PHE A 17 8.12 25.88 -2.33
N ASP A 18 7.22 26.59 -1.66
CA ASP A 18 5.94 27.04 -2.20
C ASP A 18 6.17 28.24 -3.12
N ILE A 19 6.49 27.98 -4.39
CA ILE A 19 6.52 29.02 -5.42
C ILE A 19 5.06 29.36 -5.76
N GLU A 20 4.61 30.46 -5.15
CA GLU A 20 3.44 31.29 -5.49
C GLU A 20 2.02 30.73 -5.24
N ASN A 21 1.80 29.49 -4.77
CA ASN A 21 0.43 28.94 -4.63
C ASN A 21 0.03 28.46 -3.25
N LYS A 22 -0.97 29.14 -2.66
CA LYS A 22 -1.60 28.77 -1.37
C LYS A 22 -2.08 27.30 -1.25
N SER A 23 -2.19 26.55 -2.34
CA SER A 23 -2.81 25.22 -2.45
C SER A 23 -1.83 24.02 -2.45
N THR A 24 -0.56 24.19 -2.84
CA THR A 24 0.43 23.10 -2.97
C THR A 24 1.56 23.25 -1.95
N ARG A 25 1.19 23.38 -0.69
CA ARG A 25 2.12 23.52 0.43
C ARG A 25 2.49 22.17 1.03
N TYR A 26 3.69 22.09 1.61
CA TYR A 26 4.16 20.90 2.33
C TYR A 26 3.22 20.47 3.48
N ASP A 27 2.46 21.41 4.05
CA ASP A 27 1.51 21.20 5.16
C ASP A 27 0.08 20.86 4.69
N ALA A 28 -0.17 20.85 3.38
CA ALA A 28 -1.48 20.53 2.84
C ALA A 28 -1.87 19.07 3.16
N VAL A 29 -3.08 18.90 3.71
CA VAL A 29 -3.57 17.61 4.18
C VAL A 29 -4.38 16.93 3.09
N TYR A 30 -3.90 15.76 2.67
CA TYR A 30 -4.60 14.89 1.74
C TYR A 30 -4.83 13.55 2.42
N GLY A 31 -6.07 13.02 2.38
CA GLY A 31 -6.41 11.75 3.02
C GLY A 31 -6.02 11.66 4.50
N GLY A 32 -6.09 12.77 5.26
CA GLY A 32 -5.81 12.79 6.70
C GLY A 32 -4.33 12.83 7.11
N GLU A 33 -3.40 13.16 6.21
CA GLU A 33 -1.97 13.35 6.49
C GLU A 33 -1.36 14.42 5.56
N THR A 34 -0.30 15.12 6.00
CA THR A 34 0.35 16.18 5.20
C THR A 34 1.22 15.63 4.05
N LEU A 35 1.50 16.45 3.04
CA LEU A 35 2.42 16.07 1.95
C LEU A 35 3.82 15.74 2.45
N LEU A 36 4.36 16.58 3.33
CA LEU A 36 5.66 16.35 3.97
C LEU A 36 5.69 14.98 4.67
N ASN A 37 4.70 14.70 5.50
CA ASN A 37 4.66 13.48 6.30
C ASN A 37 4.54 12.23 5.41
N ARG A 38 3.72 12.29 4.36
CA ARG A 38 3.59 11.19 3.39
C ARG A 38 4.89 10.93 2.65
N ALA A 39 5.58 11.97 2.20
CA ALA A 39 6.86 11.82 1.50
C ALA A 39 7.92 11.17 2.41
N LEU A 40 8.04 11.63 3.65
CA LEU A 40 8.99 11.07 4.63
C LEU A 40 8.68 9.61 4.99
N VAL A 41 7.40 9.27 5.19
CA VAL A 41 6.99 7.87 5.42
C VAL A 41 7.31 7.00 4.20
N ALA A 42 7.06 7.48 2.99
CA ALA A 42 7.36 6.76 1.76
C ALA A 42 8.86 6.51 1.59
N LEU A 43 9.69 7.54 1.80
CA LEU A 43 11.15 7.44 1.77
C LEU A 43 11.67 6.45 2.81
N SER A 44 11.20 6.57 4.06
CA SER A 44 11.63 5.70 5.16
C SER A 44 11.31 4.23 4.88
N LYS A 45 10.10 3.93 4.38
CA LYS A 45 9.71 2.56 4.02
C LYS A 45 10.56 1.97 2.90
N SER A 46 11.05 2.81 1.99
CA SER A 46 11.92 2.38 0.88
C SER A 46 13.40 2.18 1.25
N GLY A 47 13.79 2.49 2.49
CA GLY A 47 15.16 2.32 2.99
C GLY A 47 16.07 3.55 2.88
N ILE A 48 15.51 4.74 2.61
CA ILE A 48 16.26 6.01 2.69
C ILE A 48 16.51 6.33 4.17
N SER A 49 17.77 6.60 4.52
CA SER A 49 18.22 6.82 5.90
C SER A 49 18.51 8.29 6.22
N GLU A 50 18.86 9.12 5.23
CA GLU A 50 19.19 10.54 5.43
C GLU A 50 18.39 11.44 4.48
N VAL A 51 17.72 12.44 5.04
CA VAL A 51 16.89 13.38 4.28
C VAL A 51 17.21 14.83 4.61
N ILE A 52 17.47 15.65 3.60
CA ILE A 52 17.59 17.10 3.76
C ILE A 52 16.29 17.74 3.30
N LEU A 53 15.69 18.55 4.17
CA LEU A 53 14.50 19.33 3.90
C LEU A 53 14.88 20.80 3.73
N MET A 54 14.77 21.33 2.53
CA MET A 54 15.00 22.75 2.29
C MET A 54 13.68 23.52 2.39
N ALA A 55 13.64 24.52 3.26
CA ALA A 55 12.45 25.29 3.58
C ALA A 55 12.73 26.80 3.52
N HIS A 56 11.69 27.62 3.32
CA HIS A 56 11.82 29.07 3.48
C HIS A 56 12.01 29.43 4.96
N PHE A 57 12.72 30.54 5.23
CA PHE A 57 12.88 31.09 6.57
C PHE A 57 11.55 31.20 7.33
N GLY A 58 11.53 30.72 8.58
CA GLY A 58 10.37 30.74 9.47
C GLY A 58 9.43 29.54 9.34
N HIS A 59 9.66 28.62 8.39
CA HIS A 59 8.87 27.39 8.25
C HIS A 59 9.44 26.17 8.99
N GLY A 60 10.69 26.22 9.45
CA GLY A 60 11.40 25.08 10.03
C GLY A 60 10.73 24.55 11.30
N LYS A 61 10.42 25.41 12.29
CA LYS A 61 9.70 24.99 13.51
C LYS A 61 8.37 24.31 13.21
N ARG A 62 7.65 24.79 12.17
CA ARG A 62 6.37 24.22 11.76
C ARG A 62 6.54 22.85 11.11
N MET A 63 7.60 22.68 10.32
CA MET A 63 7.98 21.38 9.75
C MET A 63 8.42 20.40 10.84
N GLU A 64 9.23 20.83 11.81
CA GLU A 64 9.63 20.00 12.96
C GLU A 64 8.41 19.49 13.71
N SER A 65 7.48 20.38 14.06
CA SER A 65 6.22 19.99 14.72
C SER A 65 5.39 19.00 13.90
N ALA A 66 5.34 19.17 12.57
CA ALA A 66 4.64 18.24 11.70
C ALA A 66 5.31 16.85 11.65
N ILE A 67 6.65 16.82 11.67
CA ILE A 67 7.46 15.59 11.65
C ILE A 67 7.40 14.86 12.99
N GLU A 68 7.30 15.58 14.11
CA GLU A 68 7.24 14.99 15.44
C GLU A 68 6.02 14.08 15.61
N ASN A 69 4.89 14.46 15.01
CA ASN A 69 3.67 13.63 14.96
C ASN A 69 3.89 12.26 14.31
N ILE A 70 4.92 12.12 13.49
CA ILE A 70 5.19 10.92 12.69
C ILE A 70 6.48 10.22 13.10
N ARG A 71 7.21 10.74 14.10
CA ARG A 71 8.56 10.30 14.45
C ARG A 71 8.67 8.80 14.71
N LYS A 72 7.67 8.21 15.37
CA LYS A 72 7.60 6.76 15.63
C LYS A 72 7.42 5.88 14.39
N ARG A 73 7.08 6.48 13.24
CA ARG A 73 6.74 5.78 11.98
C ARG A 73 7.82 5.91 10.92
N ILE A 74 8.82 6.76 11.16
CA ILE A 74 9.94 6.98 10.27
C ILE A 74 11.21 6.48 10.94
N ASN A 75 11.98 5.69 10.20
CA ASN A 75 13.33 5.26 10.55
C ASN A 75 14.32 5.97 9.61
N LEU A 76 14.40 7.30 9.71
CA LEU A 76 15.34 8.13 8.98
C LEU A 76 15.78 9.34 9.81
N ASN A 77 16.97 9.83 9.49
CA ASN A 77 17.49 11.10 9.97
C ASN A 77 17.07 12.21 9.01
N TYR A 78 16.69 13.35 9.56
CA TYR A 78 16.31 14.50 8.76
C TYR A 78 17.02 15.76 9.27
N THR A 79 17.38 16.64 8.34
CA THR A 79 17.96 17.96 8.63
C THR A 79 17.13 19.01 7.90
N ILE A 80 16.62 20.00 8.63
CA ILE A 80 15.88 21.12 8.04
C ILE A 80 16.84 22.28 7.82
N LEU A 81 16.88 22.77 6.59
CA LEU A 81 17.68 23.91 6.17
C LEU A 81 16.74 25.05 5.80
N GLU A 82 16.72 26.08 6.64
CA GLU A 82 16.00 27.31 6.35
C GLU A 82 16.83 28.21 5.44
N LEU A 83 16.30 28.53 4.26
CA LEU A 83 16.90 29.49 3.34
C LEU A 83 16.45 30.90 3.69
N THR A 84 17.42 31.76 3.99
CA THR A 84 17.23 33.21 4.08
C THR A 84 17.15 33.84 2.69
N LYS A 85 16.62 35.07 2.56
CA LYS A 85 16.55 35.78 1.27
C LYS A 85 17.94 36.03 0.64
N SER A 86 19.00 36.06 1.45
CA SER A 86 20.39 36.24 1.03
C SER A 86 21.08 34.92 0.66
N ASP A 87 20.61 33.79 1.17
CA ASP A 87 21.19 32.48 0.89
C ASP A 87 20.64 31.94 -0.44
N GLY A 88 21.53 31.73 -1.42
CA GLY A 88 21.15 31.06 -2.66
C GLY A 88 20.81 29.59 -2.43
N PHE A 89 19.65 29.13 -2.93
CA PHE A 89 19.22 27.73 -2.89
C PHE A 89 20.35 26.77 -3.32
N LEU A 90 20.94 27.02 -4.49
CA LEU A 90 22.01 26.19 -5.03
C LEU A 90 23.28 26.21 -4.16
N GLN A 91 23.59 27.34 -3.51
CA GLN A 91 24.77 27.46 -2.67
C GLN A 91 24.66 26.58 -1.42
N ARG A 92 23.50 26.61 -0.76
CA ARG A 92 23.20 25.72 0.38
C ARG A 92 23.17 24.26 -0.06
N LEU A 93 22.56 23.95 -1.20
CA LEU A 93 22.58 22.60 -1.75
C LEU A 93 24.01 22.09 -1.99
N LYS A 94 24.88 22.91 -2.58
CA LYS A 94 26.30 22.58 -2.80
C LYS A 94 27.03 22.30 -1.49
N GLN A 95 26.81 23.10 -0.44
CA GLN A 95 27.45 22.91 0.86
C GLN A 95 27.11 21.56 1.48
N VAL A 96 25.86 21.13 1.38
CA VAL A 96 25.42 19.90 2.06
C VAL A 96 25.82 18.66 1.26
N VAL A 97 25.65 18.72 -0.06
CA VAL A 97 26.01 17.63 -0.97
C VAL A 97 27.53 17.46 -1.08
N ALA A 98 28.34 18.48 -0.75
CA ALA A 98 29.80 18.36 -0.75
C ALA A 98 30.33 17.24 0.16
N LEU A 99 29.59 16.88 1.21
CA LEU A 99 29.92 15.82 2.16
C LEU A 99 29.42 14.42 1.71
N TRP A 100 28.79 14.32 0.56
CA TRP A 100 28.15 13.09 0.09
C TRP A 100 28.92 12.49 -1.09
N ASP A 101 29.42 11.27 -0.92
CA ASP A 101 30.08 10.49 -1.98
C ASP A 101 29.12 9.55 -2.72
N GLU A 102 27.94 9.29 -2.14
CA GLU A 102 26.88 8.45 -2.71
C GLU A 102 25.87 9.26 -3.54
N PRO A 103 25.20 8.64 -4.54
CA PRO A 103 24.11 9.28 -5.25
C PRO A 103 22.90 9.52 -4.32
N PHE A 104 22.12 10.55 -4.61
CA PHE A 104 20.97 10.94 -3.82
C PHE A 104 19.77 11.32 -4.68
N LEU A 105 18.57 11.16 -4.12
CA LEU A 105 17.33 11.57 -4.78
C LEU A 105 17.05 13.05 -4.56
N MET A 106 16.52 13.74 -5.57
CA MET A 106 16.15 15.14 -5.49
C MET A 106 14.79 15.38 -6.13
N PHE A 107 13.86 15.98 -5.38
CA PHE A 107 12.50 16.28 -5.87
C PHE A 107 11.77 17.34 -5.02
N GLU A 108 10.67 17.88 -5.55
CA GLU A 108 9.81 18.85 -4.86
C GLU A 108 8.63 18.18 -4.15
N LEU A 109 8.18 18.76 -3.04
CA LEU A 109 6.98 18.32 -2.31
C LEU A 109 5.66 18.76 -3.00
N ASN A 110 5.49 18.42 -4.27
CA ASN A 110 4.32 18.76 -5.08
C ASN A 110 3.47 17.54 -5.49
N CYS A 111 3.88 16.33 -5.08
CA CYS A 111 3.20 15.08 -5.36
C CYS A 111 2.89 14.30 -4.07
N LEU A 112 1.84 13.48 -4.11
CA LEU A 112 1.65 12.38 -3.16
C LEU A 112 2.52 11.21 -3.59
N TYR A 113 3.65 11.02 -2.91
CA TYR A 113 4.54 9.89 -3.15
C TYR A 113 4.15 8.67 -2.33
N HIS A 114 4.37 7.49 -2.89
CA HIS A 114 4.19 6.20 -2.23
C HIS A 114 5.49 5.41 -2.21
N ALA A 115 5.65 4.54 -1.18
CA ALA A 115 6.86 3.74 -1.00
C ALA A 115 7.22 2.90 -2.24
N SER A 116 6.22 2.37 -2.95
CA SER A 116 6.44 1.58 -4.17
C SER A 116 7.17 2.32 -5.29
N LEU A 117 7.07 3.66 -5.36
CA LEU A 117 7.87 4.44 -6.31
C LEU A 117 9.36 4.34 -5.96
N PHE A 118 9.70 4.62 -4.71
CA PHE A 118 11.08 4.60 -4.26
C PHE A 118 11.64 3.17 -4.23
N GLU A 119 10.85 2.16 -3.87
CA GLU A 119 11.23 0.75 -3.99
C GLU A 119 11.55 0.36 -5.45
N SER A 120 10.74 0.82 -6.41
CA SER A 120 11.03 0.61 -7.85
C SER A 120 12.32 1.33 -8.27
N ILE A 121 12.56 2.55 -7.78
CA ILE A 121 13.80 3.30 -8.00
C ILE A 121 15.01 2.54 -7.42
N GLN A 122 14.91 2.00 -6.20
CA GLN A 122 15.97 1.21 -5.57
C GLN A 122 16.28 -0.07 -6.34
N SER A 123 15.27 -0.67 -6.97
CA SER A 123 15.44 -1.86 -7.82
C SER A 123 15.99 -1.57 -9.21
N SER A 124 16.04 -0.29 -9.61
CA SER A 124 16.60 0.12 -10.88
C SER A 124 18.14 0.13 -10.83
N ASN A 125 18.79 -0.27 -11.93
CA ASN A 125 20.26 -0.20 -12.06
C ASN A 125 20.77 1.23 -12.32
N ALA A 126 20.04 2.26 -11.90
CA ALA A 126 20.37 3.66 -12.17
C ALA A 126 21.45 4.23 -11.23
N GLN A 127 21.79 3.52 -10.15
CA GLN A 127 22.70 3.96 -9.09
C GLN A 127 24.12 4.26 -9.60
N ASP A 128 24.57 3.52 -10.60
CA ASP A 128 25.91 3.65 -11.19
C ASP A 128 26.01 4.77 -12.23
N ALA A 129 24.90 5.45 -12.53
CA ALA A 129 24.89 6.54 -13.51
C ALA A 129 25.72 7.74 -13.01
N LEU A 130 26.61 8.24 -13.88
CA LEU A 130 27.40 9.45 -13.65
C LEU A 130 26.65 10.73 -14.05
N SER A 131 25.71 10.61 -15.00
CA SER A 131 24.83 11.70 -15.42
C SER A 131 23.57 11.75 -14.56
N PRO A 132 22.93 12.92 -14.37
CA PRO A 132 21.67 13.00 -13.66
C PRO A 132 20.60 12.16 -14.36
N VAL A 133 19.82 11.41 -13.57
CA VAL A 133 18.83 10.45 -14.09
C VAL A 133 17.43 10.90 -13.71
N LEU A 134 16.55 11.04 -14.69
CA LEU A 134 15.12 11.23 -14.48
C LEU A 134 14.39 9.90 -14.50
N PHE A 135 13.54 9.66 -13.50
CA PHE A 135 12.70 8.46 -13.49
C PHE A 135 11.41 8.67 -14.28
N CYS A 136 11.15 7.76 -15.21
CA CYS A 136 9.97 7.73 -16.06
C CYS A 136 9.25 6.39 -15.91
N HIS A 137 7.92 6.41 -16.05
CA HIS A 137 7.14 5.18 -15.95
C HIS A 137 7.22 4.36 -17.25
N LYS A 138 7.63 3.10 -17.13
CA LYS A 138 7.93 2.21 -18.27
C LYS A 138 6.72 1.80 -19.10
N ASN A 139 5.66 1.37 -18.41
CA ASN A 139 4.56 0.61 -19.02
C ASN A 139 3.34 1.45 -19.38
N VAL A 140 3.49 2.79 -19.38
CA VAL A 140 2.40 3.71 -19.68
C VAL A 140 2.92 4.80 -20.61
N SER A 141 2.19 5.02 -21.70
CA SER A 141 2.52 6.05 -22.67
C SER A 141 1.27 6.78 -23.16
N VAL A 142 1.48 7.96 -23.75
CA VAL A 142 0.41 8.73 -24.38
C VAL A 142 0.64 8.79 -25.88
N SER A 143 -0.42 8.48 -26.63
CA SER A 143 -0.56 8.69 -28.07
C SER A 143 -1.79 9.54 -28.36
N GLN A 144 -2.06 9.87 -29.63
CA GLN A 144 -3.24 10.65 -30.04
C GLN A 144 -4.57 9.99 -29.65
N SER A 145 -4.60 8.66 -29.51
CA SER A 145 -5.77 7.87 -29.09
C SER A 145 -6.00 7.84 -27.57
N GLY A 146 -5.16 8.54 -26.80
CA GLY A 146 -5.24 8.60 -25.34
C GLY A 146 -4.07 7.89 -24.64
N VAL A 147 -4.28 7.49 -23.39
CA VAL A 147 -3.27 6.79 -22.59
C VAL A 147 -3.31 5.30 -22.93
N SER A 148 -2.18 4.77 -23.41
CA SER A 148 -1.97 3.35 -23.64
C SER A 148 -1.25 2.71 -22.45
N TYR A 149 -1.69 1.50 -22.10
CA TYR A 149 -1.17 0.70 -21.00
C TYR A 149 -0.67 -0.63 -21.54
N ASP A 150 0.46 -1.09 -21.04
CA ASP A 150 0.92 -2.47 -21.31
C ASP A 150 -0.10 -3.50 -20.78
N ALA A 151 -0.18 -4.68 -21.41
CA ALA A 151 -1.12 -5.74 -21.05
C ALA A 151 -0.90 -6.24 -19.60
N ALA A 152 0.35 -6.22 -19.14
CA ALA A 152 0.71 -6.59 -17.77
C ALA A 152 0.50 -5.45 -16.74
N PHE A 153 0.01 -4.28 -17.16
CA PHE A 153 -0.09 -3.12 -16.28
C PHE A 153 -1.14 -3.29 -15.18
N ILE A 154 -0.74 -3.02 -13.94
CA ILE A 154 -1.61 -3.17 -12.79
C ILE A 154 -2.73 -2.14 -12.87
N GLU A 155 -3.94 -2.64 -13.08
CA GLU A 155 -5.19 -1.89 -13.21
C GLU A 155 -5.35 -0.77 -12.16
N LYS A 156 -4.95 -0.97 -10.90
CA LYS A 156 -5.09 0.04 -9.84
C LYS A 156 -4.32 1.32 -10.10
N TYR A 157 -3.16 1.24 -10.74
CA TYR A 157 -2.31 2.39 -11.03
C TYR A 157 -2.79 3.21 -12.23
N LYS A 158 -3.74 2.71 -13.03
CA LYS A 158 -4.39 3.50 -14.09
C LYS A 158 -5.05 4.79 -13.54
N ALA A 159 -5.40 4.82 -12.25
CA ALA A 159 -5.94 6.00 -11.60
C ALA A 159 -4.99 7.21 -11.61
N VAL A 160 -3.67 6.98 -11.60
CA VAL A 160 -2.64 8.04 -11.67
C VAL A 160 -2.73 8.82 -12.98
N PHE A 161 -2.99 8.11 -14.07
CA PHE A 161 -2.91 8.65 -15.43
C PHE A 161 -4.23 9.20 -15.95
N GLN A 162 -5.28 9.24 -15.11
CA GLN A 162 -6.57 9.85 -15.47
C GLN A 162 -6.50 11.37 -15.61
N SER A 163 -5.57 12.01 -14.90
CA SER A 163 -5.26 13.44 -15.03
C SER A 163 -3.88 13.62 -15.66
N HIS A 164 -3.68 12.98 -16.81
CA HIS A 164 -2.41 12.98 -17.54
C HIS A 164 -1.95 14.37 -18.02
N ASP A 165 -2.83 15.38 -17.98
CA ASP A 165 -2.50 16.74 -18.42
C ASP A 165 -1.59 17.47 -17.43
N GLU A 166 -1.67 17.13 -16.15
CA GLU A 166 -0.82 17.69 -15.10
C GLU A 166 0.56 17.01 -15.05
N LEU A 167 0.66 15.80 -15.60
CA LEU A 167 1.88 15.01 -15.60
C LEU A 167 2.87 15.50 -16.66
N THR A 168 4.14 15.57 -16.28
CA THR A 168 5.23 15.94 -17.19
C THR A 168 5.44 14.80 -18.19
N LYS A 169 5.38 15.10 -19.50
CA LYS A 169 5.53 14.13 -20.59
C LYS A 169 6.92 14.26 -21.23
N VAL A 170 7.59 13.13 -21.43
CA VAL A 170 8.97 13.02 -21.91
C VAL A 170 9.03 12.07 -23.09
N VAL A 171 9.67 12.51 -24.17
CA VAL A 171 10.11 11.69 -25.29
C VAL A 171 11.49 11.15 -24.95
N VAL A 172 11.74 9.87 -25.22
CA VAL A 172 13.02 9.24 -24.89
C VAL A 172 13.72 8.83 -26.18
N ASN A 173 14.83 9.50 -26.50
CA ASN A 173 15.66 9.24 -27.67
C ASN A 173 17.04 8.75 -27.20
N ASN A 174 17.46 7.54 -27.60
CA ASN A 174 18.76 6.96 -27.23
C ASN A 174 19.10 7.06 -25.73
N ASN A 175 18.13 6.74 -24.85
CA ASN A 175 18.22 6.86 -23.38
C ASN A 175 18.39 8.30 -22.82
N ARG A 176 18.24 9.33 -23.65
CA ARG A 176 18.18 10.74 -23.24
C ARG A 176 16.74 11.22 -23.20
N ALA A 177 16.46 12.12 -22.25
CA ALA A 177 15.15 12.73 -22.09
C ALA A 177 15.02 13.99 -22.97
N GLU A 178 14.01 14.02 -23.84
CA GLU A 178 13.55 15.22 -24.54
C GLU A 178 12.14 15.57 -24.07
N PHE A 179 11.94 16.78 -23.55
CA PHE A 179 10.68 17.15 -22.91
C PHE A 179 9.68 17.70 -23.93
N ALA A 180 8.44 17.19 -23.89
CA ALA A 180 7.37 17.70 -24.73
C ALA A 180 6.61 18.82 -24.00
N ASN A 181 6.94 20.09 -24.31
CA ASN A 181 6.24 21.25 -23.73
C ASN A 181 4.75 21.23 -24.11
N ILE A 182 3.86 21.20 -23.11
CA ILE A 182 2.40 21.35 -23.29
C ILE A 182 1.89 22.74 -22.85
N SER A 183 2.73 23.61 -22.30
CA SER A 183 2.30 24.93 -21.81
C SER A 183 3.10 26.08 -22.39
N SER A 184 3.15 26.18 -23.71
CA SER A 184 3.22 27.45 -24.44
C SER A 184 3.20 27.18 -25.93
N LYS A 185 2.32 27.86 -26.67
CA LYS A 185 2.52 28.10 -28.10
C LYS A 185 3.93 28.69 -28.29
N LYS A 186 4.91 27.86 -28.68
CA LYS A 186 6.09 28.20 -29.51
C LYS A 186 7.03 26.99 -29.59
N ASN A 187 6.88 26.27 -30.70
CA ASN A 187 7.93 25.80 -31.62
C ASN A 187 9.33 25.55 -31.06
N ASN A 188 9.72 24.27 -30.99
CA ASN A 188 10.77 23.67 -31.84
C ASN A 188 11.23 22.34 -31.24
N LEU A 189 10.38 21.32 -31.32
CA LEU A 189 10.83 19.94 -31.51
C LEU A 189 9.99 19.39 -32.66
N SER A 190 10.65 18.61 -33.54
CA SER A 190 10.07 17.98 -34.70
C SER A 190 8.70 17.38 -34.37
N ASN A 191 7.67 17.82 -35.09
CA ASN A 191 6.35 17.21 -35.12
C ASN A 191 6.44 15.83 -35.81
N ASN A 192 7.22 14.90 -35.27
CA ASN A 192 7.08 13.49 -35.60
C ASN A 192 5.83 12.99 -34.87
N GLN A 193 4.74 12.95 -35.62
CA GLN A 193 3.39 12.70 -35.12
C GLN A 193 3.20 11.28 -34.53
N ASN A 194 4.23 10.42 -34.58
CA ASN A 194 4.24 9.03 -34.09
C ASN A 194 5.14 8.78 -32.85
N GLU A 195 5.72 9.81 -32.22
CA GLU A 195 6.62 9.59 -31.08
C GLU A 195 5.89 9.25 -29.78
N LYS A 196 6.31 8.13 -29.17
CA LYS A 196 5.76 7.62 -27.91
C LYS A 196 6.24 8.49 -26.74
N LYS A 197 5.29 9.11 -26.03
CA LYS A 197 5.56 9.95 -24.85
C LYS A 197 5.36 9.17 -23.57
N TYR A 198 6.33 9.27 -22.66
CA TYR A 198 6.32 8.65 -21.33
C TYR A 198 6.05 9.69 -20.25
N PHE A 199 5.62 9.24 -19.07
CA PHE A 199 5.36 10.11 -17.92
C PHE A 199 6.54 10.16 -16.96
N SER A 200 6.99 11.35 -16.61
CA SER A 200 8.01 11.56 -15.58
C SER A 200 7.39 11.57 -14.18
N THR A 201 8.15 11.05 -13.22
CA THR A 201 7.79 11.06 -11.79
C THR A 201 8.17 12.36 -11.09
N ASP A 202 8.85 13.28 -11.81
CA ASP A 202 9.51 14.48 -11.29
C ASP A 202 10.60 14.19 -10.22
N VAL A 203 11.04 12.92 -10.07
CA VAL A 203 12.15 12.51 -9.20
C VAL A 203 13.43 12.35 -10.01
N ILE A 204 14.52 12.94 -9.53
CA ILE A 204 15.84 12.91 -10.17
C ILE A 204 16.86 12.24 -9.25
N LEU A 205 17.72 11.39 -9.81
CA LEU A 205 18.93 10.91 -9.15
C LEU A 205 20.10 11.82 -9.55
N CYS A 206 20.82 12.33 -8.56
CA CYS A 206 21.99 13.17 -8.77
C CYS A 206 23.18 12.65 -7.96
N ARG A 207 24.38 13.01 -8.41
CA ARG A 207 25.62 12.95 -7.64
C ARG A 207 26.13 14.35 -7.37
N ARG A 208 27.09 14.46 -6.45
CA ARG A 208 27.69 15.75 -6.09
C ARG A 208 28.28 16.47 -7.31
N GLU A 209 28.89 15.75 -8.24
CA GLU A 209 29.52 16.31 -9.43
C GLU A 209 28.50 17.03 -10.32
N ASN A 210 27.27 16.50 -10.39
CA ASN A 210 26.19 17.09 -11.19
C ASN A 210 25.72 18.43 -10.61
N ILE A 211 25.83 18.62 -9.29
CA ILE A 211 25.39 19.85 -8.62
C ILE A 211 26.49 20.91 -8.63
N VAL A 212 27.75 20.52 -8.39
CA VAL A 212 28.87 21.47 -8.33
C VAL A 212 29.03 22.22 -9.66
N ALA A 213 28.79 21.53 -10.79
CA ALA A 213 28.87 22.08 -12.14
C ALA A 213 27.80 23.13 -12.48
N LEU A 214 26.76 23.30 -11.66
CA LEU A 214 25.66 24.22 -11.96
C LEU A 214 26.04 25.69 -11.67
N PRO A 215 25.70 26.64 -12.57
CA PRO A 215 26.06 28.05 -12.41
C PRO A 215 25.20 28.77 -11.36
N SER A 216 23.88 28.77 -11.53
CA SER A 216 22.92 29.42 -10.61
C SER A 216 21.52 28.83 -10.79
N SER A 217 20.86 28.50 -9.68
CA SER A 217 19.47 27.99 -9.69
C SER A 217 18.73 28.37 -8.42
N SER A 218 17.46 28.73 -8.55
CA SER A 218 16.62 29.15 -7.42
C SER A 218 15.72 28.04 -6.89
N SER A 219 15.46 27.00 -7.69
CA SER A 219 14.61 25.87 -7.34
C SER A 219 15.09 24.55 -7.96
N ILE A 220 14.55 23.43 -7.48
CA ILE A 220 14.78 22.10 -8.10
C ILE A 220 14.23 22.07 -9.54
N LYS A 221 13.09 22.72 -9.79
CA LYS A 221 12.58 22.92 -11.16
C LYS A 221 13.58 23.61 -12.08
N ASP A 222 14.26 24.65 -11.60
CA ASP A 222 15.27 25.36 -12.41
C ASP A 222 16.48 24.47 -12.69
N ILE A 223 16.93 23.70 -11.69
CA ILE A 223 18.03 22.74 -11.86
C ILE A 223 17.65 21.70 -12.92
N ARG A 224 16.42 21.16 -12.82
CA ARG A 224 15.91 20.22 -13.81
C ARG A 224 15.91 20.85 -15.19
N HIS A 225 15.31 22.03 -15.35
CA HIS A 225 15.27 22.75 -16.63
C HIS A 225 16.67 23.02 -17.21
N HIS A 226 17.67 23.25 -16.34
CA HIS A 226 19.06 23.37 -16.77
C HIS A 226 19.62 22.04 -17.28
N PHE A 227 19.40 20.91 -16.60
CA PHE A 227 19.77 19.58 -17.09
C PHE A 227 19.05 19.20 -18.40
N GLU A 228 17.80 19.63 -18.55
CA GLU A 228 17.02 19.47 -19.78
C GLU A 228 17.67 20.24 -20.94
N LYS A 229 17.91 21.55 -20.78
CA LYS A 229 18.52 22.37 -21.83
C LYS A 229 19.95 21.97 -22.19
N SER A 230 20.69 21.42 -21.24
CA SER A 230 22.08 21.01 -21.43
C SER A 230 22.23 19.59 -21.98
N ASN A 231 21.12 18.87 -22.25
CA ASN A 231 21.12 17.48 -22.69
C ASN A 231 21.92 16.52 -21.77
N LEU A 232 22.01 16.85 -20.48
CA LEU A 232 22.70 16.05 -19.47
C LEU A 232 21.80 15.00 -18.81
N LEU A 233 20.49 15.07 -19.05
CA LEU A 233 19.49 14.24 -18.37
C LEU A 233 19.30 12.88 -19.06
N SER A 234 19.70 11.82 -18.36
CA SER A 234 19.42 10.43 -18.75
C SER A 234 18.10 9.94 -18.17
N VAL A 235 17.55 8.85 -18.71
CA VAL A 235 16.28 8.28 -18.24
C VAL A 235 16.48 6.90 -17.63
N ALA A 236 15.86 6.67 -16.47
CA ALA A 236 15.66 5.35 -15.90
C ALA A 236 14.17 5.05 -15.74
N TRP A 237 13.87 3.75 -15.67
CA TRP A 237 12.51 3.25 -15.70
C TRP A 237 12.05 2.82 -14.32
N VAL A 238 10.83 3.24 -13.98
CA VAL A 238 10.06 2.69 -12.85
C VAL A 238 8.87 1.89 -13.37
N ASP A 239 8.51 0.85 -12.64
CA ASP A 239 7.34 0.03 -12.88
C ASP A 239 6.63 -0.30 -11.57
N ASN A 240 5.37 -0.74 -11.66
CA ASN A 240 4.57 -1.14 -10.50
C ASN A 240 4.51 -0.11 -9.35
N ALA A 241 4.69 1.16 -9.69
CA ALA A 241 4.76 2.30 -8.78
C ALA A 241 3.57 3.25 -8.98
N TRP A 242 3.29 4.07 -7.97
CA TRP A 242 2.34 5.17 -8.11
C TRP A 242 2.79 6.41 -7.36
N TRP A 243 2.41 7.55 -7.90
CA TRP A 243 2.46 8.86 -7.27
C TRP A 243 1.27 9.68 -7.80
N LEU A 244 0.90 10.78 -7.15
CA LEU A 244 -0.11 11.69 -7.68
C LEU A 244 0.44 13.11 -7.71
N LYS A 245 0.54 13.69 -8.91
CA LYS A 245 0.82 15.12 -9.05
C LYS A 245 -0.41 15.93 -8.65
N ILE A 246 -0.22 16.87 -7.75
CA ILE A 246 -1.31 17.72 -7.28
C ILE A 246 -1.38 18.96 -8.19
N PRO A 247 -2.53 19.19 -8.86
CA PRO A 247 -2.71 20.37 -9.70
C PRO A 247 -2.69 21.64 -8.85
N LYS A 248 -2.41 22.78 -9.48
CA LYS A 248 -2.38 24.11 -8.84
C LYS A 248 -3.68 24.42 -8.10
N ASN A 249 -4.84 23.97 -8.59
CA ASN A 249 -6.12 24.11 -7.91
C ASN A 249 -6.81 22.74 -7.78
N PRO A 250 -6.48 21.95 -6.75
CA PRO A 250 -7.04 20.61 -6.61
C PRO A 250 -8.50 20.70 -6.16
N SER A 251 -9.42 20.16 -6.97
CA SER A 251 -10.76 19.87 -6.49
C SER A 251 -10.68 18.83 -5.37
N LYS A 252 -11.50 19.01 -4.31
CA LYS A 252 -11.60 18.02 -3.23
C LYS A 252 -11.99 16.64 -3.77
N ASP A 253 -12.81 16.60 -4.81
CA ASP A 253 -13.24 15.35 -5.43
C ASP A 253 -12.13 14.68 -6.24
N PHE A 254 -11.17 15.44 -6.77
CA PHE A 254 -10.04 14.87 -7.51
C PHE A 254 -9.21 13.94 -6.61
N VAL A 255 -8.70 14.46 -5.48
CA VAL A 255 -7.87 13.67 -4.58
C VAL A 255 -8.67 12.57 -3.89
N LYS A 256 -9.93 12.84 -3.54
CA LYS A 256 -10.84 11.84 -2.96
C LYS A 256 -11.05 10.67 -3.93
N ASN A 257 -11.36 10.94 -5.20
CA ASN A 257 -11.59 9.92 -6.22
C ASN A 257 -10.32 9.12 -6.51
N PHE A 258 -9.15 9.77 -6.50
CA PHE A 258 -7.88 9.10 -6.66
C PHE A 258 -7.58 8.14 -5.49
N LEU A 259 -7.62 8.65 -4.25
CA LEU A 259 -7.37 7.84 -3.04
C LEU A 259 -8.37 6.69 -2.95
N TRP A 260 -9.60 6.91 -3.40
CA TRP A 260 -10.60 5.85 -3.51
C TRP A 260 -10.16 4.75 -4.49
N LYS A 261 -9.80 5.11 -5.71
CA LYS A 261 -9.39 4.11 -6.71
C LYS A 261 -8.14 3.35 -6.27
N ILE A 262 -7.22 3.97 -5.53
CA ILE A 262 -6.03 3.28 -5.01
C ILE A 262 -6.34 2.41 -3.79
N ALA A 263 -7.07 2.91 -2.79
CA ALA A 263 -7.32 2.19 -1.54
C ALA A 263 -8.25 0.98 -1.71
N PHE A 264 -9.22 1.06 -2.63
CA PHE A 264 -10.30 0.07 -2.77
C PHE A 264 -10.14 -0.88 -3.97
N LYS A 265 -9.09 -0.76 -4.80
CA LYS A 265 -8.94 -1.63 -5.99
C LYS A 265 -8.22 -2.95 -5.70
N GLU A 266 -7.58 -3.09 -4.54
CA GLU A 266 -7.07 -4.36 -3.99
C GLU A 266 -8.08 -5.11 -3.10
N ILE A 267 -9.38 -4.94 -3.34
CA ILE A 267 -10.36 -5.81 -2.69
C ILE A 267 -10.16 -7.22 -3.24
N SER A 268 -9.79 -8.15 -2.37
CA SER A 268 -9.78 -9.57 -2.71
C SER A 268 -11.18 -10.17 -2.42
N GLY A 269 -11.72 -10.92 -3.38
CA GLY A 269 -13.01 -11.61 -3.25
C GLY A 269 -14.18 -10.87 -3.92
N GLU A 270 -14.92 -11.58 -4.79
CA GLU A 270 -16.05 -11.03 -5.54
C GLU A 270 -17.20 -10.55 -4.65
N PHE A 271 -17.52 -11.33 -3.60
CA PHE A 271 -18.55 -10.99 -2.63
C PHE A 271 -18.23 -9.69 -1.88
N SER A 272 -16.98 -9.57 -1.44
CA SER A 272 -16.50 -8.38 -0.75
C SER A 272 -16.54 -7.14 -1.63
N LYS A 273 -16.13 -7.26 -2.90
CA LYS A 273 -16.26 -6.19 -3.90
C LYS A 273 -17.71 -5.75 -4.05
N LYS A 274 -18.65 -6.68 -4.04
CA LYS A 274 -20.05 -6.41 -4.35
C LYS A 274 -20.87 -5.89 -3.16
N TYR A 275 -20.70 -6.45 -1.96
CA TYR A 275 -21.59 -6.16 -0.83
C TYR A 275 -20.88 -5.41 0.31
N ASN A 276 -19.81 -5.98 0.88
CA ASN A 276 -19.12 -5.34 2.00
C ASN A 276 -18.51 -3.99 1.61
N SER A 277 -18.07 -3.84 0.37
CA SER A 277 -17.54 -2.55 -0.10
C SER A 277 -18.60 -1.45 -0.16
N ILE A 278 -19.90 -1.77 -0.29
CA ILE A 278 -20.97 -0.75 -0.26
C ILE A 278 -20.99 -0.06 1.10
N LEU A 279 -20.76 -0.81 2.18
CA LEU A 279 -20.80 -0.31 3.55
C LEU A 279 -19.43 0.18 4.04
N SER A 280 -18.34 -0.55 3.75
CA SER A 280 -17.00 -0.21 4.25
C SER A 280 -16.50 1.11 3.68
N LYS A 281 -16.73 1.33 2.38
CA LYS A 281 -16.26 2.53 1.67
C LYS A 281 -16.68 3.87 2.28
N PRO A 282 -17.98 4.16 2.50
CA PRO A 282 -18.39 5.41 3.13
C PRO A 282 -17.88 5.53 4.57
N LEU A 283 -17.89 4.42 5.33
CA LEU A 283 -17.38 4.37 6.71
C LEU A 283 -15.89 4.70 6.77
N SER A 284 -15.07 4.09 5.92
CA SER A 284 -13.63 4.35 5.79
C SER A 284 -13.32 5.81 5.52
N PHE A 285 -14.11 6.49 4.68
CA PHE A 285 -13.95 7.94 4.50
C PHE A 285 -14.35 8.74 5.73
N ALA A 286 -15.46 8.38 6.39
CA ALA A 286 -15.88 9.02 7.62
C ALA A 286 -14.79 8.88 8.69
N PHE A 287 -14.25 7.69 8.92
CA PHE A 287 -13.18 7.42 9.87
C PHE A 287 -11.89 8.18 9.51
N ALA A 288 -11.46 8.15 8.24
CA ALA A 288 -10.28 8.88 7.80
C ALA A 288 -10.45 10.40 8.00
N ARG A 289 -11.65 10.94 7.78
CA ARG A 289 -11.97 12.36 7.96
C ARG A 289 -12.07 12.75 9.44
N LEU A 290 -12.62 11.87 10.27
CA LEU A 290 -12.75 12.05 11.72
C LEU A 290 -11.42 11.81 12.46
N GLY A 291 -10.36 11.43 11.76
CA GLY A 291 -9.03 11.25 12.34
C GLY A 291 -8.81 9.93 13.07
N PHE A 292 -9.73 8.96 12.94
CA PHE A 292 -9.56 7.61 13.51
C PHE A 292 -8.30 6.95 12.96
N THR A 293 -7.53 6.32 13.85
CA THR A 293 -6.38 5.50 13.46
C THR A 293 -6.87 4.08 13.09
N PRO A 294 -6.18 3.37 12.18
CA PRO A 294 -6.53 1.99 11.83
C PRO A 294 -6.68 1.09 13.07
N ASN A 295 -5.74 1.17 14.01
CA ASN A 295 -5.76 0.35 15.22
C ASN A 295 -7.01 0.61 16.09
N VAL A 296 -7.50 1.85 16.17
CA VAL A 296 -8.75 2.14 16.90
C VAL A 296 -9.94 1.48 16.20
N ILE A 297 -9.97 1.49 14.87
CA ILE A 297 -11.02 0.79 14.10
C ILE A 297 -10.95 -0.71 14.34
N SER A 298 -9.75 -1.31 14.34
CA SER A 298 -9.54 -2.73 14.67
C SER A 298 -10.02 -3.06 16.09
N ILE A 299 -9.75 -2.20 17.07
CA ILE A 299 -10.25 -2.37 18.45
C ILE A 299 -11.78 -2.32 18.48
N ILE A 300 -12.42 -1.37 17.80
CA ILE A 300 -13.88 -1.29 17.73
C ILE A 300 -14.44 -2.56 17.06
N ALA A 301 -13.83 -3.02 15.97
CA ALA A 301 -14.24 -4.26 15.32
C ALA A 301 -14.14 -5.46 16.28
N PHE A 302 -13.06 -5.56 17.05
CA PHE A 302 -12.87 -6.60 18.05
C PHE A 302 -13.91 -6.53 19.18
N LEU A 303 -14.26 -5.33 19.66
CA LEU A 303 -15.34 -5.16 20.64
C LEU A 303 -16.70 -5.61 20.10
N PHE A 304 -16.97 -5.41 18.80
CA PHE A 304 -18.18 -5.92 18.16
C PHE A 304 -18.18 -7.45 18.10
N LEU A 305 -17.04 -8.10 17.85
CA LEU A 305 -16.91 -9.56 17.91
C LEU A 305 -17.21 -10.08 19.32
N ILE A 306 -16.61 -9.47 20.35
CA ILE A 306 -16.85 -9.83 21.75
C ILE A 306 -18.34 -9.63 22.11
N GLY A 307 -18.90 -8.47 21.77
CA GLY A 307 -20.31 -8.16 22.02
C GLY A 307 -21.25 -9.16 21.34
N SER A 308 -20.97 -9.52 20.09
CA SER A 308 -21.68 -10.60 19.38
C SER A 308 -21.60 -11.92 20.16
N SER A 309 -20.41 -12.35 20.58
CA SER A 309 -20.24 -13.60 21.33
C SER A 309 -21.04 -13.62 22.63
N PHE A 310 -21.08 -12.52 23.38
CA PHE A 310 -21.86 -12.44 24.62
C PHE A 310 -23.36 -12.48 24.39
N LEU A 311 -23.86 -11.88 23.30
CA LEU A 311 -25.30 -11.90 22.97
C LEU A 311 -25.83 -13.32 22.73
N LEU A 312 -24.97 -14.27 22.34
CA LEU A 312 -25.35 -15.69 22.25
C LEU A 312 -25.79 -16.29 23.59
N LEU A 313 -25.23 -15.79 24.70
CA LEU A 313 -25.52 -16.28 26.04
C LEU A 313 -26.92 -15.92 26.53
N ILE A 314 -27.57 -14.97 25.87
CA ILE A 314 -28.90 -14.50 26.23
C ILE A 314 -29.92 -15.33 25.47
N ASP A 315 -30.85 -15.94 26.21
CA ASP A 315 -31.92 -16.74 25.60
C ASP A 315 -33.05 -15.87 25.03
N ASN A 316 -32.78 -15.27 23.88
CA ASN A 316 -33.72 -14.42 23.18
C ASN A 316 -33.42 -14.41 21.67
N TYR A 317 -34.45 -14.66 20.86
CA TYR A 317 -34.33 -14.68 19.40
C TYR A 317 -33.72 -13.40 18.82
N TRP A 318 -34.15 -12.22 19.30
CA TRP A 318 -33.64 -10.94 18.81
C TRP A 318 -32.20 -10.69 19.25
N MET A 319 -31.77 -11.21 20.39
CA MET A 319 -30.36 -11.15 20.80
C MET A 319 -29.48 -12.03 19.91
N LEU A 320 -29.99 -13.19 19.48
CA LEU A 320 -29.31 -14.04 18.51
C LEU A 320 -29.16 -13.34 17.14
N VAL A 321 -30.23 -12.71 16.63
CA VAL A 321 -30.17 -11.93 15.38
C VAL A 321 -29.22 -10.74 15.51
N LEU A 322 -29.27 -10.02 16.64
CA LEU A 322 -28.36 -8.91 16.93
C LEU A 322 -26.90 -9.37 17.00
N SER A 323 -26.64 -10.56 17.56
CA SER A 323 -25.31 -11.17 17.52
C SER A 323 -24.81 -11.32 16.09
N GLY A 324 -25.62 -11.93 15.22
CA GLY A 324 -25.31 -12.06 13.80
C GLY A 324 -24.99 -10.73 13.14
N PHE A 325 -25.80 -9.71 13.43
CA PHE A 325 -25.62 -8.36 12.90
C PHE A 325 -24.30 -7.72 13.37
N LEU A 326 -24.00 -7.77 14.67
CA LEU A 326 -22.75 -7.23 15.22
C LEU A 326 -21.52 -7.94 14.64
N TRP A 327 -21.58 -9.26 14.48
CA TRP A 327 -20.51 -10.03 13.84
C TRP A 327 -20.27 -9.60 12.39
N GLN A 328 -21.35 -9.40 11.63
CA GLN A 328 -21.26 -8.89 10.26
C GLN A 328 -20.72 -7.46 10.21
N MET A 329 -21.11 -6.60 11.15
CA MET A 329 -20.57 -5.24 11.26
C MET A 329 -19.09 -5.24 11.64
N ALA A 330 -18.64 -6.14 12.52
CA ALA A 330 -17.22 -6.31 12.81
C ALA A 330 -16.43 -6.66 11.55
N ALA A 331 -16.94 -7.57 10.71
CA ALA A 331 -16.31 -7.90 9.43
C ALA A 331 -16.26 -6.72 8.46
N VAL A 332 -17.22 -5.80 8.49
CA VAL A 332 -17.19 -4.55 7.70
C VAL A 332 -16.15 -3.56 8.26
N LEU A 333 -16.11 -3.38 9.57
CA LEU A 333 -15.19 -2.45 10.26
C LEU A 333 -13.73 -2.87 10.11
N ASP A 334 -13.46 -4.16 10.16
CA ASP A 334 -12.16 -4.73 9.89
C ASP A 334 -11.60 -4.32 8.53
N ARG A 335 -12.42 -4.36 7.48
CA ARG A 335 -12.00 -3.83 6.18
C ARG A 335 -11.69 -2.35 6.21
N CYS A 336 -12.43 -1.61 7.04
CA CYS A 336 -12.26 -0.18 7.15
C CYS A 336 -10.89 0.17 7.72
N ASP A 337 -10.33 -0.64 8.64
CA ASP A 337 -9.01 -0.36 9.20
C ASP A 337 -7.91 -0.37 8.12
N GLY A 338 -7.93 -1.36 7.22
CA GLY A 338 -6.95 -1.51 6.15
C GLY A 338 -7.15 -0.48 5.04
N GLU A 339 -8.40 -0.13 4.74
CA GLU A 339 -8.75 0.93 3.81
C GLU A 339 -8.27 2.30 4.34
N VAL A 340 -8.53 2.61 5.62
CA VAL A 340 -8.04 3.83 6.29
C VAL A 340 -6.51 3.83 6.37
N ALA A 341 -5.88 2.68 6.65
CA ALA A 341 -4.43 2.55 6.67
C ALA A 341 -3.81 2.93 5.32
N ARG A 342 -4.36 2.44 4.20
CA ARG A 342 -3.90 2.80 2.84
C ARG A 342 -4.16 4.27 2.51
N ILE A 343 -5.36 4.77 2.81
CA ILE A 343 -5.73 6.17 2.54
C ILE A 343 -4.78 7.10 3.26
N ARG A 344 -4.54 6.89 4.57
CA ARG A 344 -3.70 7.76 5.41
C ARG A 344 -2.19 7.49 5.29
N SER A 345 -1.78 6.40 4.63
CA SER A 345 -0.40 5.86 4.63
C SER A 345 0.09 5.36 6.01
N TYR A 346 -0.81 4.80 6.81
CA TYR A 346 -0.59 4.29 8.17
C TYR A 346 -0.35 2.76 8.20
N GLU A 347 -0.20 2.13 7.04
CA GLU A 347 0.10 0.70 6.94
C GLU A 347 1.37 0.35 7.72
N SER A 348 1.28 -0.68 8.58
CA SER A 348 2.38 -1.12 9.42
C SER A 348 2.37 -2.64 9.58
N THR A 349 3.54 -3.22 9.83
CA THR A 349 3.69 -4.66 10.12
C THR A 349 2.98 -5.03 11.42
N PHE A 350 3.04 -4.16 12.43
CA PHE A 350 2.31 -4.31 13.69
C PHE A 350 0.80 -4.36 13.46
N GLY A 351 0.24 -3.40 12.71
CA GLY A 351 -1.20 -3.37 12.42
C GLY A 351 -1.68 -4.64 11.71
N ALA A 352 -0.92 -5.12 10.72
CA ALA A 352 -1.24 -6.38 10.03
C ALA A 352 -1.18 -7.62 10.94
N GLN A 353 -0.30 -7.64 11.94
CA GLN A 353 -0.25 -8.72 12.94
C GLN A 353 -1.37 -8.58 13.97
N PHE A 354 -1.68 -7.36 14.39
CA PHE A 354 -2.75 -7.05 15.32
C PHE A 354 -4.09 -7.54 14.78
N ASP A 355 -4.40 -7.21 13.51
CA ASP A 355 -5.55 -7.70 12.75
C ASP A 355 -5.70 -9.24 12.80
N ILE A 356 -4.63 -9.96 12.45
CA ILE A 356 -4.60 -11.43 12.51
C ILE A 356 -4.90 -11.96 13.92
N ILE A 357 -4.40 -11.30 14.97
CA ILE A 357 -4.58 -11.74 16.35
C ILE A 357 -6.01 -11.46 16.82
N THR A 358 -6.54 -10.26 16.59
CA THR A 358 -7.92 -9.89 16.97
C THR A 358 -8.95 -10.78 16.29
N ASP A 359 -8.69 -11.20 15.06
CA ASP A 359 -9.50 -12.16 14.34
C ASP A 359 -9.53 -13.53 14.97
N ASP A 360 -8.35 -14.12 15.16
CA ASP A 360 -8.20 -15.45 15.72
C ASP A 360 -8.85 -15.50 17.13
N LEU A 361 -8.68 -14.44 17.92
CA LEU A 361 -9.31 -14.29 19.24
C LEU A 361 -10.84 -14.16 19.14
N GLY A 362 -11.36 -13.33 18.23
CA GLY A 362 -12.81 -13.16 18.07
C GLY A 362 -13.50 -14.48 17.72
N TYR A 363 -12.93 -15.28 16.81
CA TYR A 363 -13.43 -16.61 16.50
C TYR A 363 -13.36 -17.57 17.69
N ALA A 364 -12.31 -17.49 18.51
CA ALA A 364 -12.19 -18.30 19.72
C ALA A 364 -13.26 -17.94 20.77
N PHE A 365 -13.47 -16.64 21.03
CA PHE A 365 -14.53 -16.17 21.93
C PHE A 365 -15.92 -16.63 21.48
N GLN A 366 -16.19 -16.52 20.17
CA GLN A 366 -17.44 -16.99 19.58
C GLN A 366 -17.64 -18.48 19.79
N ALA A 367 -16.61 -19.28 19.52
CA ALA A 367 -16.65 -20.73 19.69
C ALA A 367 -16.91 -21.11 21.16
N ILE A 368 -16.25 -20.44 22.10
CA ILE A 368 -16.42 -20.67 23.54
C ILE A 368 -17.85 -20.35 23.98
N CYS A 369 -18.36 -19.16 23.66
CA CYS A 369 -19.70 -18.73 24.07
C CYS A 369 -20.78 -19.62 23.46
N LEU A 370 -20.65 -19.94 22.17
CA LEU A 370 -21.59 -20.82 21.47
C LEU A 370 -21.59 -22.23 22.06
N THR A 371 -20.41 -22.77 22.39
CA THR A 371 -20.28 -24.08 23.05
C THR A 371 -20.91 -24.07 24.43
N ALA A 372 -20.64 -23.04 25.24
CA ALA A 372 -21.18 -22.93 26.60
C ALA A 372 -22.71 -22.94 26.59
N VAL A 373 -23.32 -22.18 25.68
CA VAL A 373 -24.79 -22.13 25.56
C VAL A 373 -25.37 -23.42 25.05
N CYS A 374 -24.82 -24.00 23.97
CA CYS A 374 -25.34 -25.25 23.42
C CYS A 374 -25.18 -26.41 24.41
N TYR A 375 -24.10 -26.44 25.19
CA TYR A 375 -23.88 -27.43 26.26
C TYR A 375 -24.95 -27.32 27.35
N SER A 376 -25.22 -26.09 27.81
CA SER A 376 -26.25 -25.84 28.82
C SER A 376 -27.66 -26.18 28.32
N GLU A 377 -27.99 -25.83 27.07
CA GLU A 377 -29.32 -26.05 26.48
C GLU A 377 -29.57 -27.51 26.10
N SER A 378 -28.51 -28.27 25.79
CA SER A 378 -28.62 -29.69 25.39
C SER A 378 -28.50 -30.65 26.58
N HIS A 379 -28.92 -30.22 27.78
CA HIS A 379 -28.88 -31.02 29.01
C HIS A 379 -27.48 -31.61 29.32
N ASN A 380 -26.43 -30.81 29.13
CA ASN A 380 -25.04 -31.18 29.40
C ASN A 380 -24.51 -32.32 28.52
N ASP A 381 -24.96 -32.42 27.27
CA ASP A 381 -24.42 -33.37 26.29
C ASP A 381 -22.91 -33.16 26.10
N LEU A 382 -22.13 -34.12 26.59
CA LEU A 382 -20.66 -34.13 26.53
C LEU A 382 -20.15 -34.10 25.09
N LEU A 383 -20.95 -34.55 24.12
CA LEU A 383 -20.60 -34.56 22.71
C LEU A 383 -20.27 -33.15 22.20
N ILE A 384 -20.98 -32.13 22.68
CA ILE A 384 -20.74 -30.71 22.34
C ILE A 384 -19.34 -30.27 22.79
N LEU A 385 -18.95 -30.62 24.03
CA LEU A 385 -17.62 -30.31 24.56
C LEU A 385 -16.52 -31.07 23.82
N ILE A 386 -16.74 -32.36 23.53
CA ILE A 386 -15.77 -33.19 22.80
C ILE A 386 -15.53 -32.61 21.39
N VAL A 387 -16.60 -32.31 20.65
CA VAL A 387 -16.47 -31.73 19.29
C VAL A 387 -15.80 -30.37 19.34
N PHE A 388 -16.17 -29.51 20.31
CA PHE A 388 -15.49 -28.22 20.51
C PHE A 388 -13.99 -28.42 20.76
N LEU A 389 -13.59 -29.28 21.69
CA LEU A 389 -12.18 -29.52 22.04
C LEU A 389 -11.39 -30.06 20.84
N LEU A 390 -11.93 -31.04 20.11
CA LEU A 390 -11.27 -31.57 18.91
C LEU A 390 -11.10 -30.49 17.84
N THR A 391 -12.15 -29.69 17.61
CA THR A 391 -12.13 -28.59 16.63
C THR A 391 -11.13 -27.49 17.04
N PHE A 392 -11.08 -27.17 18.33
CA PHE A 392 -10.18 -26.17 18.90
C PHE A 392 -8.71 -26.60 18.78
N LEU A 393 -8.40 -27.86 19.14
CA LEU A 393 -7.06 -28.43 18.97
C LEU A 393 -6.64 -28.45 17.49
N TRP A 394 -7.55 -28.84 16.60
CA TRP A 394 -7.33 -28.85 15.16
C TRP A 394 -7.00 -27.46 14.60
N ILE A 395 -7.81 -26.44 14.92
CA ILE A 395 -7.59 -25.07 14.44
C ILE A 395 -6.32 -24.47 15.05
N ILE A 396 -6.08 -24.64 16.34
CA ILE A 396 -4.87 -24.11 16.99
C ILE A 396 -3.63 -24.67 16.31
N GLN A 397 -3.58 -25.98 16.06
CA GLN A 397 -2.46 -26.60 15.37
C GLN A 397 -2.28 -26.01 13.96
N ALA A 398 -3.36 -25.86 13.19
CA ALA A 398 -3.32 -25.28 11.85
C ALA A 398 -2.84 -23.82 11.84
N VAL A 399 -3.33 -22.99 12.77
CA VAL A 399 -2.94 -21.58 12.92
C VAL A 399 -1.49 -21.44 13.37
N LEU A 400 -1.03 -22.26 14.32
CA LEU A 400 0.37 -22.28 14.75
C LEU A 400 1.30 -22.70 13.60
N TYR A 401 0.90 -23.70 12.81
CA TYR A 401 1.62 -24.14 11.64
C TYR A 401 1.70 -23.04 10.57
N GLU A 402 0.59 -22.34 10.30
CA GLU A 402 0.55 -21.16 9.44
C GLU A 402 1.50 -20.08 9.95
N LYS A 403 1.38 -19.66 11.22
CA LYS A 403 2.23 -18.62 11.82
C LYS A 403 3.72 -18.98 11.75
N LYS A 404 4.08 -20.24 11.99
CA LYS A 404 5.46 -20.74 11.85
C LYS A 404 5.94 -20.67 10.40
N TYR A 405 5.10 -21.04 9.44
CA TYR A 405 5.43 -20.96 8.02
C TYR A 405 5.60 -19.50 7.57
N MET A 406 4.66 -18.62 7.94
CA MET A 406 4.68 -17.19 7.63
C MET A 406 5.98 -16.52 8.11
N ARG A 407 6.39 -16.80 9.37
CA ARG A 407 7.65 -16.31 9.93
C ARG A 407 8.86 -16.80 9.15
N LYS A 408 8.91 -18.10 8.80
CA LYS A 408 10.03 -18.67 8.04
C LYS A 408 10.11 -18.16 6.59
N ALA A 409 8.96 -17.93 5.95
CA ALA A 409 8.88 -17.47 4.58
C ALA A 409 8.93 -15.94 4.44
N GLY A 410 8.95 -15.20 5.55
CA GLY A 410 9.01 -13.73 5.56
C GLY A 410 7.68 -13.04 5.21
N TYR A 411 6.55 -13.74 5.30
CA TYR A 411 5.25 -13.14 5.02
C TYR A 411 4.73 -12.30 6.19
N ILE A 412 4.33 -11.06 5.88
CA ILE A 412 3.88 -10.06 6.86
C ILE A 412 2.36 -10.15 7.09
N SER A 413 1.57 -10.49 6.07
CA SER A 413 0.10 -10.57 6.16
C SER A 413 -0.48 -11.77 5.41
N ARG A 414 -1.64 -12.27 5.87
CA ARG A 414 -2.38 -13.37 5.21
C ARG A 414 -2.74 -13.03 3.76
N GLN A 415 -2.95 -11.74 3.44
CA GLN A 415 -3.26 -11.28 2.08
C GLN A 415 -2.09 -11.45 1.11
N VAL A 416 -0.86 -11.11 1.55
CA VAL A 416 0.35 -11.29 0.71
C VAL A 416 0.61 -12.77 0.45
N LYS A 417 0.50 -13.63 1.49
CA LYS A 417 0.59 -15.09 1.33
C LYS A 417 -0.45 -15.59 0.34
N HIS A 418 -1.70 -15.16 0.48
CA HIS A 418 -2.79 -15.60 -0.39
C HIS A 418 -2.56 -15.15 -1.85
N LYS A 419 -2.00 -13.96 -2.09
CA LYS A 419 -1.63 -13.53 -3.44
C LYS A 419 -0.53 -14.39 -4.05
N ASP A 420 0.52 -14.74 -3.28
CA ASP A 420 1.57 -15.66 -3.74
C ASP A 420 1.04 -17.09 -3.94
N PHE A 421 0.09 -17.51 -3.11
CA PHE A 421 -0.59 -18.79 -3.29
C PHE A 421 -1.35 -18.82 -4.62
N LEU A 422 -2.12 -17.78 -4.92
CA LEU A 422 -2.86 -17.66 -6.18
C LEU A 422 -1.94 -17.54 -7.39
N SER A 423 -0.78 -16.90 -7.28
CA SER A 423 0.18 -16.80 -8.40
C SER A 423 0.82 -18.16 -8.72
N ARG A 424 1.04 -19.02 -7.70
CA ARG A 424 1.55 -20.38 -7.90
C ARG A 424 0.49 -21.37 -8.37
N LEU A 425 -0.78 -21.09 -8.07
CA LEU A 425 -1.91 -21.79 -8.67
C LEU A 425 -2.09 -21.32 -10.13
N GLY A 426 -1.28 -21.89 -11.03
CA GLY A 426 -1.48 -21.77 -12.48
C GLY A 426 -2.92 -22.11 -12.90
N ASN A 427 -3.31 -21.76 -14.12
CA ASN A 427 -4.71 -21.86 -14.57
C ASN A 427 -5.12 -23.23 -15.14
N ASP A 428 -4.24 -24.23 -15.07
CA ASP A 428 -4.28 -25.33 -16.03
C ASP A 428 -4.96 -26.63 -15.56
N SER A 429 -5.47 -26.72 -14.32
CA SER A 429 -6.20 -27.92 -13.87
C SER A 429 -7.61 -27.63 -13.34
N ALA A 430 -8.56 -28.52 -13.70
CA ALA A 430 -9.95 -28.45 -13.25
C ALA A 430 -10.08 -28.46 -11.71
N LEU A 431 -9.18 -29.19 -11.04
CA LEU A 431 -9.10 -29.21 -9.57
C LEU A 431 -8.76 -27.84 -8.98
N ILE A 432 -7.89 -27.05 -9.63
CA ILE A 432 -7.57 -25.69 -9.19
C ILE A 432 -8.77 -24.75 -9.37
N ARG A 433 -9.58 -24.92 -10.43
CA ARG A 433 -10.82 -24.15 -10.60
C ARG A 433 -11.84 -24.44 -9.51
N ILE A 434 -12.06 -25.72 -9.21
CA ILE A 434 -12.93 -26.15 -8.12
C ILE A 434 -12.41 -25.60 -6.79
N PHE A 435 -11.10 -25.69 -6.55
CA PHE A 435 -10.48 -25.17 -5.34
C PHE A 435 -10.62 -23.64 -5.21
N LYS A 436 -10.44 -22.88 -6.31
CA LYS A 436 -10.65 -21.42 -6.34
C LYS A 436 -12.11 -21.07 -6.00
N ASN A 437 -13.08 -21.86 -6.45
CA ASN A 437 -14.50 -21.64 -6.13
C ASN A 437 -14.80 -21.94 -4.66
N ILE A 438 -14.22 -23.01 -4.09
CA ILE A 438 -14.40 -23.38 -2.69
C ILE A 438 -13.67 -22.41 -1.75
N GLU A 439 -12.50 -21.89 -2.15
CA GLU A 439 -11.72 -20.91 -1.39
C GLU A 439 -12.50 -19.64 -1.06
N VAL A 440 -13.47 -19.25 -1.91
CA VAL A 440 -14.34 -18.10 -1.64
C VAL A 440 -15.12 -18.27 -0.34
N PHE A 441 -15.58 -19.49 -0.05
CA PHE A 441 -16.29 -19.83 1.20
C PHE A 441 -15.36 -19.79 2.41
N GLY A 442 -14.06 -19.99 2.19
CA GLY A 442 -13.01 -19.86 3.21
C GLY A 442 -12.60 -18.41 3.51
N ARG A 443 -13.20 -17.41 2.86
CA ARG A 443 -12.95 -16.00 3.19
C ARG A 443 -13.76 -15.58 4.41
N ARG A 444 -13.15 -14.74 5.25
CA ARG A 444 -13.80 -14.19 6.46
C ARG A 444 -15.11 -13.48 6.15
N ASP A 445 -15.15 -12.68 5.08
CA ASP A 445 -16.36 -11.97 4.64
C ASP A 445 -17.56 -12.92 4.46
N TRP A 446 -17.32 -14.08 3.84
CA TRP A 446 -18.37 -15.06 3.61
C TRP A 446 -18.81 -15.74 4.90
N ARG A 447 -17.86 -16.10 5.77
CA ARG A 447 -18.18 -16.70 7.08
C ARG A 447 -19.02 -15.78 7.95
N ALA A 448 -18.75 -14.48 7.94
CA ALA A 448 -19.52 -13.51 8.70
C ALA A 448 -20.97 -13.41 8.21
N VAL A 449 -21.17 -13.41 6.89
CA VAL A 449 -22.51 -13.41 6.28
C VAL A 449 -23.25 -14.71 6.53
N LEU A 450 -22.57 -15.85 6.40
CA LEU A 450 -23.15 -17.16 6.71
C LEU A 450 -23.62 -17.19 8.16
N TYR A 451 -22.77 -16.77 9.11
CA TYR A 451 -23.15 -16.69 10.51
C TYR A 451 -24.38 -15.81 10.71
N PHE A 452 -24.40 -14.60 10.13
CA PHE A 452 -25.55 -13.70 10.20
C PHE A 452 -26.84 -14.35 9.66
N ILE A 453 -26.79 -15.00 8.50
CA ILE A 453 -27.96 -15.69 7.93
C ILE A 453 -28.44 -16.82 8.87
N LEU A 454 -27.52 -17.59 9.44
CA LEU A 454 -27.87 -18.68 10.34
C LEU A 454 -28.54 -18.20 11.63
N THR A 455 -28.28 -16.97 12.08
CA THR A 455 -28.95 -16.42 13.28
C THR A 455 -30.46 -16.29 13.12
N PHE A 456 -30.96 -16.12 11.90
CA PHE A 456 -32.41 -16.08 11.63
C PHE A 456 -33.10 -17.44 11.83
N SER A 457 -32.35 -18.55 11.83
CA SER A 457 -32.91 -19.88 12.11
C SER A 457 -33.41 -20.03 13.55
N GLY A 458 -32.98 -19.15 14.47
CA GLY A 458 -33.28 -19.27 15.90
C GLY A 458 -32.53 -20.41 16.60
N SER A 459 -31.82 -21.29 15.88
CA SER A 459 -31.20 -22.49 16.44
C SER A 459 -29.71 -22.30 16.69
N LYS A 460 -29.34 -22.09 17.97
CA LYS A 460 -27.94 -22.01 18.40
C LYS A 460 -27.19 -23.33 18.14
N LEU A 461 -27.86 -24.47 18.29
CA LEU A 461 -27.31 -25.78 18.00
C LEU A 461 -26.95 -25.97 16.51
N LEU A 462 -27.82 -25.54 15.59
CA LEU A 462 -27.53 -25.58 14.16
C LEU A 462 -26.32 -24.69 13.80
N ILE A 463 -26.28 -23.50 14.38
CA ILE A 463 -25.14 -22.57 14.23
C ILE A 463 -23.85 -23.24 14.74
N PHE A 464 -23.89 -23.91 15.89
CA PHE A 464 -22.75 -24.63 16.46
C PHE A 464 -22.21 -25.68 15.49
N TRP A 465 -23.06 -26.56 14.97
CA TRP A 465 -22.64 -27.64 14.08
C TRP A 465 -21.99 -27.12 12.80
N ILE A 466 -22.60 -26.11 12.18
CA ILE A 466 -22.06 -25.49 10.96
C ILE A 466 -20.75 -24.77 11.28
N PHE A 467 -20.67 -24.05 12.40
CA PHE A 467 -19.46 -23.35 12.82
C PHE A 467 -18.29 -24.31 13.02
N MET A 468 -18.51 -25.44 13.70
CA MET A 468 -17.48 -26.47 13.87
C MET A 468 -17.07 -27.08 12.54
N ALA A 469 -18.02 -27.47 11.68
CA ALA A 469 -17.73 -28.02 10.36
C ALA A 469 -16.88 -27.07 9.50
N VAL A 470 -17.22 -25.78 9.47
CA VAL A 470 -16.44 -24.74 8.78
C VAL A 470 -15.02 -24.65 9.36
N GLY A 471 -14.87 -24.75 10.68
CA GLY A 471 -13.57 -24.78 11.35
C GLY A 471 -12.68 -25.93 10.90
N TRP A 472 -13.24 -27.13 10.76
CA TRP A 472 -12.52 -28.30 10.24
C TRP A 472 -12.05 -28.09 8.80
N ILE A 473 -12.96 -27.67 7.91
CA ILE A 473 -12.67 -27.38 6.51
C ILE A 473 -11.56 -26.33 6.40
N MET A 474 -11.60 -25.28 7.22
CA MET A 474 -10.61 -24.21 7.22
C MET A 474 -9.21 -24.72 7.61
N GLY A 475 -9.11 -25.59 8.62
CA GLY A 475 -7.84 -26.19 8.99
C GLY A 475 -7.24 -26.99 7.84
N VAL A 476 -8.03 -27.84 7.16
CA VAL A 476 -7.58 -28.61 5.99
C VAL A 476 -7.08 -27.67 4.89
N PHE A 477 -7.84 -26.60 4.63
CA PHE A 477 -7.52 -25.61 3.62
C PHE A 477 -6.17 -24.91 3.89
N LEU A 478 -5.90 -24.54 5.14
CA LEU A 478 -4.61 -23.94 5.55
C LEU A 478 -3.44 -24.90 5.30
N TYR A 479 -3.59 -26.19 5.61
CA TYR A 479 -2.56 -27.20 5.34
C TYR A 479 -2.30 -27.36 3.84
N ILE A 480 -3.34 -27.42 3.01
CA ILE A 480 -3.22 -27.52 1.55
C ILE A 480 -2.49 -26.30 0.98
N GLN A 481 -2.88 -25.09 1.40
CA GLN A 481 -2.22 -23.85 0.96
C GLN A 481 -0.72 -23.89 1.24
N ILE A 482 -0.33 -24.24 2.47
CA ILE A 482 1.08 -24.30 2.87
C ILE A 482 1.81 -25.42 2.11
N GLY A 483 1.16 -26.56 1.89
CA GLY A 483 1.72 -27.67 1.10
C GLY A 483 2.04 -27.27 -0.34
N ILE A 484 1.16 -26.50 -0.99
CA ILE A 484 1.37 -25.99 -2.34
C ILE A 484 2.48 -24.92 -2.35
N LEU A 485 2.48 -23.99 -1.40
CA LEU A 485 3.49 -22.95 -1.31
C LEU A 485 4.91 -23.49 -1.01
N ARG A 486 5.02 -24.69 -0.43
CA ARG A 486 6.31 -25.37 -0.22
C ARG A 486 6.90 -25.98 -1.49
N ARG A 487 6.10 -26.21 -2.54
CA ARG A 487 6.62 -26.77 -3.79
C ARG A 487 7.59 -25.77 -4.43
N PRO A 488 8.78 -26.21 -4.89
CA PRO A 488 9.69 -25.33 -5.61
C PRO A 488 8.97 -24.79 -6.86
N SER A 489 9.07 -23.48 -7.09
CA SER A 489 8.49 -22.86 -8.28
C SER A 489 9.09 -23.46 -9.54
N ALA A 490 8.28 -23.79 -10.55
CA ALA A 490 8.77 -24.27 -11.86
C ALA A 490 9.78 -23.29 -12.51
N ALA A 491 9.66 -21.98 -12.23
CA ALA A 491 10.64 -20.96 -12.62
C ALA A 491 12.05 -21.15 -12.00
N LYS A 492 12.20 -21.97 -10.96
CA LYS A 492 13.49 -22.36 -10.37
C LYS A 492 14.02 -23.68 -10.94
N GLN A 493 13.15 -24.52 -11.51
CA GLN A 493 13.54 -25.79 -12.12
C GLN A 493 14.24 -25.60 -13.47
N SER A 494 13.85 -24.60 -14.29
CA SER A 494 14.53 -24.32 -15.56
C SER A 494 15.99 -23.86 -15.37
N THR A 495 16.32 -23.22 -14.25
CA THR A 495 17.70 -22.88 -13.88
C THR A 495 18.51 -24.09 -13.40
N ILE A 496 17.86 -25.16 -12.92
CA ILE A 496 18.56 -26.35 -12.40
C ILE A 496 18.76 -27.38 -13.52
N SER A 497 17.86 -27.46 -14.49
CA SER A 497 18.02 -28.33 -15.66
C SER A 497 18.99 -27.82 -16.74
N CYS A 498 19.48 -26.58 -16.61
CA CYS A 498 20.59 -26.04 -17.43
C CYS A 498 21.96 -26.15 -16.75
N LEU A 499 22.02 -26.72 -15.53
CA LEU A 499 23.24 -26.87 -14.73
C LEU A 499 23.55 -28.34 -14.38
N LEU A 500 22.87 -29.28 -15.04
CA LEU A 500 23.31 -30.65 -15.28
C LEU A 500 23.55 -30.77 -16.78
#